data_AF-A0A7C8YSV1-F1
#
_entry.id   AF-A0A7C8YSV1-F1
#
_cell.length_a   1.000
_cell.length_b   1.000
_cell.length_c   1.000
_cell.angle_alpha   90.00
_cell.angle_beta   90.00
_cell.angle_gamma   90.00
#
_symmetry.space_group_name_H-M   'P 1'
#
loop_
_entity.id
_entity.type
_entity.pdbx_description
1 polymer ?
#
loop_
_entity_poly.entity_id
_entity_poly.type
_entity_poly.pdbx_seq_one_letter_code
_entity_poly.pdbx_strand_id
1 'polypeptide(L)'
;MVIQSYEAHDTTSFAIAMTFKMLAQHPDCHSLFLQEHMEIKRNRSTKDDDNLTMEDLKKMTYTWQVVRETIRLFPPIFGSFRKAIEDIEFEGFTITKGWKVLWTA
;
A
#
# COMPACT_ATOMS: atom_id res chain seq x y z
N MET A 1 17.87 -3.12 13.49
CA MET A 1 18.06 -2.38 12.23
C MET A 1 17.88 -3.26 11.00
N VAL A 2 18.54 -4.43 10.91
CA VAL A 2 18.46 -5.33 9.74
C VAL A 2 17.06 -5.94 9.48
N ILE A 3 16.28 -6.21 10.54
CA ILE A 3 14.95 -6.82 10.41
C ILE A 3 13.94 -5.83 9.78
N GLN A 4 14.01 -4.54 10.17
CA GLN A 4 13.16 -3.49 9.61
C GLN A 4 13.39 -3.29 8.11
N SER A 5 14.63 -3.40 7.63
CA SER A 5 14.92 -3.30 6.19
C SER A 5 14.34 -4.47 5.39
N TYR A 6 14.32 -5.67 5.97
CA TYR A 6 13.80 -6.86 5.29
C TYR A 6 12.26 -6.83 5.21
N GLU A 7 11.59 -6.53 6.33
CA GLU A 7 10.13 -6.41 6.37
C GLU A 7 9.60 -5.30 5.46
N ALA A 8 10.29 -4.15 5.42
CA ALA A 8 9.93 -3.06 4.50
C ALA A 8 10.17 -3.42 3.03
N HIS A 9 11.23 -4.19 2.73
CA HIS A 9 11.54 -4.62 1.38
C HIS A 9 10.48 -5.57 0.81
N ASP A 10 10.11 -6.60 1.57
CA ASP A 10 9.19 -7.64 1.09
C ASP A 10 7.76 -7.09 0.92
N THR A 11 7.31 -6.26 1.85
CA THR A 11 5.99 -5.60 1.76
C THR A 11 5.92 -4.62 0.59
N THR A 12 6.96 -3.81 0.39
CA THR A 12 6.97 -2.80 -0.68
C THR A 12 7.13 -3.43 -2.06
N SER A 13 8.03 -4.42 -2.20
CA SER A 13 8.22 -5.13 -3.47
C SER A 13 6.95 -5.86 -3.92
N PHE A 14 6.24 -6.51 -2.99
CA PHE A 14 4.94 -7.11 -3.27
C PHE A 14 3.89 -6.07 -3.70
N ALA A 15 3.75 -4.96 -2.97
CA ALA A 15 2.79 -3.91 -3.31
C ALA A 15 3.05 -3.32 -4.72
N ILE A 16 4.32 -3.08 -5.07
CA ILE A 16 4.73 -2.58 -6.40
C ILE A 16 4.38 -3.61 -7.48
N ALA A 17 4.74 -4.88 -7.30
CA ALA A 17 4.46 -5.93 -8.27
C ALA A 17 2.96 -6.09 -8.52
N MET A 18 2.15 -6.05 -7.46
CA MET A 18 0.70 -6.13 -7.57
C MET A 18 0.09 -4.88 -8.21
N THR A 19 0.66 -3.70 -7.98
CA THR A 19 0.21 -2.46 -8.61
C THR A 19 0.41 -2.52 -10.12
N PHE A 20 1.58 -2.94 -10.59
CA PHE A 20 1.83 -3.13 -12.02
C PHE A 20 0.93 -4.20 -12.64
N LYS A 21 0.71 -5.31 -11.93
CA LYS A 21 -0.24 -6.33 -12.38
C LYS A 21 -1.65 -5.75 -12.56
N MET A 22 -2.14 -4.97 -11.59
CA MET A 22 -3.47 -4.36 -11.67
C MET A 22 -3.58 -3.36 -12.82
N LEU A 23 -2.56 -2.52 -13.02
CA LEU A 23 -2.51 -1.59 -14.15
C LEU A 23 -2.50 -2.33 -15.50
N ALA A 24 -1.73 -3.41 -15.62
CA ALA A 24 -1.69 -4.23 -16.83
C ALA A 24 -3.03 -4.90 -17.15
N GLN A 25 -3.82 -5.25 -16.12
CA GLN A 25 -5.13 -5.87 -16.27
C GLN A 25 -6.27 -4.87 -16.52
N HIS A 26 -6.05 -3.58 -16.26
CA HIS A 26 -7.06 -2.53 -16.41
C HIS A 26 -6.55 -1.39 -17.31
N PRO A 27 -6.66 -1.53 -18.64
CA PRO A 27 -6.14 -0.55 -19.60
C PRO A 27 -6.71 0.86 -19.42
N ASP A 28 -7.97 0.98 -18.99
CA ASP A 28 -8.62 2.28 -18.73
C ASP A 28 -7.93 3.00 -17.57
N CYS A 29 -7.65 2.29 -16.47
CA CYS A 29 -6.93 2.82 -15.32
C CYS A 29 -5.48 3.16 -15.70
N HIS A 30 -4.81 2.32 -16.49
CA HIS A 30 -3.48 2.61 -16.98
C HIS A 30 -3.41 3.88 -17.84
N SER A 31 -4.44 4.13 -18.66
CA SER A 31 -4.51 5.35 -19.49
C SER A 31 -4.63 6.61 -18.63
N LEU A 32 -5.47 6.59 -17.59
CA LEU A 32 -5.60 7.69 -16.63
C LEU A 32 -4.32 7.90 -15.81
N PHE A 33 -3.69 6.80 -15.38
CA PHE A 33 -2.40 6.83 -14.69
C PHE A 33 -1.32 7.51 -15.55
N LEU A 34 -1.24 7.15 -16.83
CA LEU A 34 -0.28 7.74 -17.76
C LEU A 34 -0.58 9.22 -18.01
N GLN A 35 -1.85 9.58 -18.15
CA GLN A 35 -2.27 10.97 -18.32
C GLN A 35 -1.80 11.85 -17.15
N GLU A 36 -2.04 11.41 -15.90
CA GLU A 36 -1.57 12.12 -14.71
C GLU A 36 -0.06 12.37 -14.74
N HIS A 37 0.74 11.33 -15.04
CA HIS A 37 2.20 11.45 -15.08
C HIS A 37 2.68 12.36 -16.21
N MET A 38 2.01 12.34 -17.36
CA MET A 38 2.33 13.22 -18.49
C MET A 38 2.01 14.68 -18.17
N GLU A 39 0.90 14.95 -17.49
CA GLU A 39 0.53 16.29 -17.03
C GLU A 39 1.54 16.82 -15.99
N ILE A 40 1.92 16.01 -15.00
CA ILE A 40 2.95 16.37 -14.03
C ILE A 40 4.28 16.66 -14.74
N LYS A 41 4.69 15.80 -15.68
CA LYS A 41 5.93 15.99 -16.45
C LYS A 41 5.88 17.27 -17.30
N ARG A 42 4.75 17.61 -17.90
CA ARG A 42 4.58 18.83 -18.71
C ARG A 42 4.61 20.10 -17.86
N ASN A 43 4.04 20.06 -16.66
CA ASN A 43 3.98 21.19 -15.75
C ASN A 43 5.32 21.46 -15.05
N ARG A 44 6.30 20.56 -15.19
CA ARG A 44 7.68 20.81 -14.78
C ARG A 44 8.32 21.80 -15.76
N SER A 45 8.76 22.94 -15.24
CA SER A 45 9.58 23.86 -16.03
C SER A 45 10.89 23.15 -16.40
N THR A 46 11.29 23.26 -17.67
CA THR A 46 12.47 22.62 -18.28
C THR A 46 13.83 23.09 -17.73
N LYS A 47 13.88 23.59 -16.49
CA LYS A 47 15.08 24.13 -15.86
C LYS A 47 15.65 23.12 -14.85
N ASP A 48 16.58 22.32 -15.36
CA ASP A 48 17.77 21.79 -14.68
C ASP A 48 17.65 20.85 -13.47
N ASP A 49 16.48 20.29 -13.16
CA ASP A 49 16.43 19.16 -12.22
C ASP A 49 15.44 18.07 -12.68
N ASP A 50 15.97 17.01 -13.29
CA ASP A 50 15.19 15.83 -13.68
C ASP A 50 14.60 15.10 -12.44
N ASN A 51 15.04 15.45 -11.24
CA ASN A 51 14.64 14.80 -10.00
C ASN A 51 13.21 15.14 -9.57
N LEU A 52 12.41 14.14 -9.20
CA LEU A 52 11.07 14.32 -8.64
C LEU A 52 11.09 15.17 -7.37
N THR A 53 10.25 16.20 -7.32
CA THR A 53 10.09 17.05 -6.12
C THR A 53 8.96 16.54 -5.23
N MET A 54 8.96 16.93 -3.96
CA MET A 54 7.86 16.59 -3.04
C MET A 54 6.52 17.22 -3.47
N GLU A 55 6.55 18.35 -4.16
CA GLU A 55 5.34 18.97 -4.71
C GLU A 55 4.76 18.14 -5.85
N ASP A 56 5.61 17.50 -6.66
CA ASP A 56 5.17 16.60 -7.73
C ASP A 56 4.52 15.33 -7.15
N LEU A 57 5.11 14.77 -6.08
CA LEU A 57 4.51 13.63 -5.37
C LEU A 57 3.11 13.95 -4.83
N LYS A 58 2.89 15.17 -4.33
CA LYS A 58 1.55 15.61 -3.86
C LYS A 58 0.53 15.70 -4.99
N LYS A 59 0.96 15.88 -6.25
CA LYS A 59 0.06 15.95 -7.41
C LYS A 59 -0.35 14.56 -7.92
N MET A 60 0.37 13.49 -7.55
CA MET A 60 0.11 12.10 -7.94
C MET A 60 -1.12 11.49 -7.21
N THR A 61 -2.27 12.15 -7.35
CA THR A 61 -3.50 11.82 -6.62
C THR A 61 -4.10 10.50 -7.10
N TYR A 62 -4.17 10.30 -8.42
CA TYR A 62 -4.71 9.09 -9.03
C TYR A 62 -3.78 7.90 -8.80
N THR A 63 -2.47 8.10 -8.95
CA THR A 63 -1.45 7.11 -8.57
C THR A 63 -1.66 6.61 -7.14
N TRP A 64 -1.90 7.52 -6.19
CA TRP A 64 -2.18 7.14 -4.82
C TRP A 64 -3.48 6.33 -4.68
N GLN A 65 -4.52 6.66 -5.44
CA GLN A 65 -5.75 5.85 -5.46
C GLN A 65 -5.49 4.43 -5.99
N VAL A 66 -4.72 4.29 -7.07
CA VAL A 66 -4.35 2.98 -7.64
C VAL A 66 -3.59 2.13 -6.62
N VAL A 67 -2.59 2.71 -5.95
CA VAL A 67 -1.81 2.01 -4.92
C VAL A 67 -2.71 1.59 -3.75
N ARG A 68 -3.59 2.48 -3.27
CA ARG A 68 -4.53 2.17 -2.19
C ARG A 68 -5.48 1.04 -2.57
N GLU A 69 -6.02 1.08 -3.78
CA GLU A 69 -6.95 0.05 -4.26
C GLU A 69 -6.23 -1.30 -4.45
N THR A 70 -4.99 -1.26 -4.92
CA THR A 70 -4.14 -2.46 -5.00
C THR A 70 -3.92 -3.07 -3.62
N ILE A 71 -3.56 -2.27 -2.61
CA ILE A 71 -3.35 -2.76 -1.24
C ILE A 71 -4.67 -3.24 -0.60
N ARG A 72 -5.81 -2.65 -0.96
CA ARG A 72 -7.14 -3.11 -0.52
C ARG A 72 -7.46 -4.51 -1.05
N LEU A 73 -7.09 -4.81 -2.29
CA LEU A 73 -7.31 -6.11 -2.93
C LEU A 73 -6.24 -7.14 -2.58
N PHE A 74 -5.00 -6.70 -2.42
CA PHE A 74 -3.82 -7.52 -2.19
C PHE A 74 -3.00 -6.94 -1.03
N PRO A 75 -3.48 -7.05 0.22
CA PRO A 75 -2.75 -6.57 1.36
C PRO A 75 -1.45 -7.40 1.51
N PRO A 76 -0.26 -6.76 1.59
CA PRO A 76 1.01 -7.49 1.78
C PRO A 76 1.03 -8.29 3.09
N ILE A 77 0.27 -7.86 4.09
CA ILE A 77 0.11 -8.51 5.39
C ILE A 77 -1.36 -8.84 5.58
N PHE A 78 -1.71 -10.13 5.62
CA PHE A 78 -3.10 -10.61 5.74
C PHE A 78 -3.69 -10.44 7.15
N GLY A 79 -2.84 -10.19 8.14
CA GLY A 79 -3.24 -10.08 9.53
C GLY A 79 -2.07 -10.17 10.48
N SER A 80 -2.35 -10.04 11.77
CA SER A 80 -1.35 -10.23 12.80
C SER A 80 -1.92 -10.98 13.99
N PHE A 81 -1.08 -11.82 14.60
CA PHE A 81 -1.46 -12.53 15.80
C PHE A 81 -1.27 -11.63 17.03
N ARG A 82 -2.18 -11.77 17.99
CA ARG A 82 -2.08 -11.23 19.33
C ARG A 82 -2.31 -12.36 20.33
N LYS A 83 -1.79 -12.22 21.54
CA LYS A 83 -2.02 -13.18 22.62
C LYS A 83 -2.92 -12.52 23.67
N ALA A 84 -4.02 -13.19 24.03
CA ALA A 84 -4.86 -12.75 25.14
C ALA A 84 -4.05 -12.84 26.45
N ILE A 85 -3.87 -11.69 27.12
CA ILE A 85 -3.14 -11.60 28.40
C ILE A 85 -4.05 -11.85 29.61
N GLU A 86 -5.35 -11.76 29.39
CA GLU A 86 -6.45 -12.01 30.32
C GLU A 86 -7.67 -12.56 29.55
N ASP A 87 -8.70 -12.98 30.28
CA ASP A 87 -9.96 -13.41 29.67
C ASP A 87 -10.72 -12.18 29.14
N ILE A 88 -11.12 -12.22 27.87
CA ILE A 88 -11.80 -11.12 27.18
C ILE A 88 -13.22 -11.57 26.83
N GLU A 89 -14.23 -10.83 27.31
CA GLU A 89 -15.60 -10.98 26.82
C GLU A 89 -15.82 -10.10 25.59
N PHE A 90 -16.20 -10.71 24.46
CA PHE A 90 -16.47 -10.02 23.21
C PHE A 90 -17.73 -10.61 22.56
N GLU A 91 -18.77 -9.79 22.38
CA GLU A 91 -20.03 -10.18 21.75
C GLU A 91 -20.67 -11.47 22.32
N GLY A 92 -20.53 -11.71 23.63
CA GLY A 92 -21.05 -12.90 24.31
C GLY A 92 -20.13 -14.13 24.24
N PHE A 93 -18.95 -14.02 23.62
CA PHE A 93 -17.90 -15.04 23.64
C PHE A 93 -16.80 -14.69 24.64
N THR A 94 -16.26 -15.69 25.31
CA THR A 94 -15.09 -15.53 26.19
C THR A 94 -13.83 -16.05 25.50
N ILE A 95 -12.92 -15.15 25.16
CA ILE A 95 -11.58 -15.47 24.68
C ILE A 95 -10.69 -15.66 25.90
N THR A 96 -10.22 -16.88 26.16
CA THR A 96 -9.47 -17.16 27.39
C THR A 96 -8.02 -16.71 27.32
N LYS A 97 -7.47 -16.37 28.48
CA LYS A 97 -6.08 -16.01 28.68
C LYS A 97 -5.16 -17.06 28.07
N GLY A 98 -4.22 -16.59 27.27
CA GLY A 98 -3.22 -17.41 26.60
C GLY A 98 -3.55 -17.76 25.15
N TRP A 99 -4.78 -17.55 24.69
CA TRP A 99 -5.16 -17.80 23.30
C TRP A 99 -4.44 -16.87 22.33
N LYS A 100 -4.08 -17.41 21.17
CA LYS A 100 -3.59 -16.63 20.03
C LYS A 100 -4.78 -16.22 19.18
N VAL A 101 -5.08 -14.93 19.19
CA VAL A 101 -6.13 -14.33 18.36
C VAL A 101 -5.48 -13.85 17.07
N LEU A 102 -5.97 -14.34 15.93
CA LEU A 102 -5.61 -13.80 14.62
C LEU A 102 -6.57 -12.66 14.31
N TRP A 103 -6.03 -11.46 14.15
CA TRP A 103 -6.78 -10.34 13.57
C TRP A 103 -6.41 -10.21 12.10
N THR A 104 -7.39 -10.35 11.21
CA THR A 104 -7.26 -10.11 9.78
C THR A 104 -7.68 -8.68 9.45
N ALA A 105 -6.86 -7.97 8.69
CA ALA A 105 -7.10 -6.59 8.28
C ALA A 105 -8.03 -6.50 7.07
#